data_AF-A0A0C3EL34-F1
#
_entry.id   AF-A0A0C3EL34-F1
#
_cell.length_a   1.000
_cell.length_b   1.000
_cell.length_c   1.000
_cell.angle_alpha   90.00
_cell.angle_beta   90.00
_cell.angle_gamma   90.00
#
_symmetry.space_group_name_H-M   'P 1'
#
loop_
_entity.id
_entity.type
_entity.pdbx_description
1 polymer ?
#
loop_
_entity_poly.entity_id
_entity_poly.type
_entity_poly.pdbx_seq_one_letter_code
_entity_poly.pdbx_strand_id
1 'polypeptide(L)'
;MTSKYARLYRRLVREVDKSSVVPRADRNKVISTHFRSLFHRNHQSNMFQYDMENILTFIGSQREYKARDTTLLERYNPLVDLTSEERIEATARRVGLNMPVTPSESDK
;
A
#
# COMPACT_ATOMS: atom_id res chain seq x y z
N MET A 1 17.42 -26.90 1.14
CA MET A 1 17.22 -25.67 0.34
C MET A 1 18.51 -24.89 0.33
N THR A 2 19.08 -24.66 -0.86
CA THR A 2 20.28 -23.82 -1.05
C THR A 2 20.04 -22.40 -0.52
N SER A 3 21.07 -21.80 0.12
CA SER A 3 20.98 -20.51 0.82
C SER A 3 20.40 -19.36 -0.05
N LYS A 4 20.74 -19.34 -1.34
CA LYS A 4 20.24 -18.36 -2.32
C LYS A 4 18.71 -18.40 -2.48
N TYR A 5 18.12 -19.59 -2.58
CA TYR A 5 16.68 -19.76 -2.81
C TYR A 5 15.85 -19.43 -1.57
N ALA A 6 16.35 -19.80 -0.39
CA ALA A 6 15.72 -19.41 0.86
C ALA A 6 15.68 -17.89 1.03
N ARG A 7 16.73 -17.18 0.58
CA ARG A 7 16.77 -15.72 0.57
C ARG A 7 15.75 -15.14 -0.41
N LEU A 8 15.68 -15.65 -1.63
CA LEU A 8 14.75 -15.18 -2.67
C LEU A 8 13.28 -15.36 -2.24
N TYR A 9 12.94 -16.55 -1.75
CA TYR A 9 11.61 -16.84 -1.19
C TYR A 9 11.23 -15.87 -0.06
N ARG A 10 12.14 -15.65 0.90
CA ARG A 10 11.88 -14.73 2.03
C ARG A 10 11.67 -13.29 1.56
N ARG A 11 12.43 -12.83 0.56
CA ARG A 11 12.24 -11.48 0.02
C ARG A 11 10.88 -11.35 -0.68
N LEU A 12 10.49 -12.34 -1.48
CA LEU A 12 9.19 -12.35 -2.17
C LEU A 12 8.02 -12.31 -1.18
N VAL A 13 8.02 -13.19 -0.18
CA VAL A 13 6.95 -13.21 0.84
C VAL A 13 6.89 -11.88 1.59
N ARG A 14 8.05 -11.32 1.96
CA ARG A 14 8.11 -10.01 2.64
C ARG A 14 7.59 -8.87 1.77
N GLU A 15 7.84 -8.88 0.47
CA GLU A 15 7.31 -7.83 -0.40
C GLU A 15 5.82 -7.97 -0.66
N VAL A 16 5.32 -9.20 -0.83
CA VAL A 16 3.86 -9.43 -0.85
C VAL A 16 3.22 -8.96 0.45
N ASP A 17 3.87 -9.22 1.59
CA ASP A 17 3.41 -8.78 2.90
C ASP A 17 3.43 -7.26 3.08
N LYS A 18 4.39 -6.55 2.49
CA LYS A 18 4.47 -5.08 2.54
C LYS A 18 3.48 -4.41 1.60
N SER A 19 3.15 -5.07 0.49
CA SER A 19 2.20 -4.57 -0.51
C SER A 19 0.75 -4.89 -0.16
N SER A 20 0.50 -5.69 0.89
CA SER A 20 -0.83 -6.03 1.38
C SER A 20 -1.49 -4.86 2.10
N VAL A 21 -2.71 -4.53 1.67
CA VAL A 21 -3.57 -3.53 2.34
C VAL A 21 -4.14 -4.06 3.66
N VAL A 22 -4.30 -5.39 3.78
CA VAL A 22 -4.91 -5.99 4.98
C VAL A 22 -3.91 -6.14 6.15
N PRO A 23 -4.37 -5.96 7.41
CA PRO A 23 -3.59 -6.22 8.61
C PRO A 23 -3.05 -7.65 8.67
N ARG A 24 -1.93 -7.86 9.37
CA ARG A 24 -1.23 -9.16 9.40
C ARG A 24 -2.09 -10.32 9.92
N ALA A 25 -3.03 -10.04 10.82
CA ALA A 25 -3.90 -11.05 11.44
C ALA A 25 -4.87 -11.68 10.43
N ASP A 26 -5.42 -10.87 9.52
CA ASP A 26 -6.49 -11.28 8.59
C ASP A 26 -5.97 -11.72 7.22
N ARG A 27 -4.65 -11.89 7.09
CA ARG A 27 -4.03 -12.27 5.83
C ARG A 27 -4.33 -13.72 5.46
N ASN A 28 -4.63 -13.92 4.18
CA ASN A 28 -4.81 -15.26 3.64
C ASN A 28 -3.48 -16.03 3.61
N LYS A 29 -3.36 -17.03 4.50
CA LYS A 29 -2.17 -17.90 4.61
C LYS A 29 -1.97 -18.81 3.40
N VAL A 30 -3.04 -19.09 2.64
CA VAL A 30 -3.02 -19.98 1.46
C VAL A 30 -2.01 -19.49 0.41
N ILE A 31 -1.92 -18.17 0.22
CA ILE A 31 -0.97 -17.54 -0.71
C ILE A 31 0.48 -17.91 -0.36
N SER A 32 0.85 -17.79 0.92
CA SER A 32 2.20 -18.12 1.40
C SER A 32 2.51 -19.61 1.24
N THR A 33 1.52 -20.48 1.47
CA THR A 33 1.65 -21.93 1.28
C THR A 33 1.82 -22.28 -0.20
N HIS A 34 1.09 -21.62 -1.11
CA HIS A 34 1.27 -21.81 -2.55
C HIS A 34 2.66 -21.40 -3.01
N PHE A 35 3.14 -20.22 -2.62
CA PHE A 35 4.51 -19.81 -2.92
C PHE A 35 5.53 -20.82 -2.41
N ARG A 36 5.36 -21.31 -1.18
CA ARG A 36 6.24 -22.35 -0.64
C ARG A 36 6.24 -23.60 -1.52
N SER A 37 5.07 -24.07 -1.97
CA SER A 37 4.94 -25.24 -2.85
C SER A 37 5.59 -25.03 -4.23
N LEU A 38 5.43 -23.84 -4.81
CA LEU A 38 6.04 -23.47 -6.10
C LEU A 38 7.56 -23.45 -6.03
N PHE A 39 8.09 -22.85 -4.96
CA PHE A 39 9.53 -22.85 -4.71
C PHE A 39 10.05 -24.27 -4.45
N HIS A 40 9.32 -25.13 -3.73
CA HIS A 40 9.74 -26.53 -3.57
C HIS A 40 9.83 -27.28 -4.90
N ARG A 41 8.88 -27.07 -5.82
CA ARG A 41 8.85 -27.77 -7.12
C ARG A 41 9.93 -27.28 -8.10
N ASN A 42 10.20 -25.97 -8.12
CA ASN A 42 11.02 -25.34 -9.16
C ASN A 42 12.39 -24.82 -8.69
N HIS A 43 12.84 -25.19 -7.48
CA HIS A 43 14.08 -24.71 -6.85
C HIS A 43 15.41 -25.07 -7.56
N GLN A 44 15.39 -25.66 -8.75
CA GLN A 44 16.61 -26.02 -9.48
C GLN A 44 16.72 -25.34 -10.84
N SER A 45 15.66 -24.66 -11.29
CA SER A 45 15.66 -23.94 -12.57
C SER A 45 16.27 -22.55 -12.42
N ASN A 46 17.27 -22.23 -13.25
CA ASN A 46 17.86 -20.89 -13.33
C ASN A 46 16.88 -19.88 -13.93
N MET A 47 16.05 -20.29 -14.88
CA MET A 47 14.99 -19.45 -15.46
C MET A 47 13.98 -19.02 -14.40
N PHE A 48 13.57 -19.96 -13.53
CA PHE A 48 12.65 -19.66 -12.44
C PHE A 48 13.22 -18.62 -11.46
N GLN A 49 14.53 -18.65 -11.17
CA GLN A 49 15.14 -17.62 -10.33
C GLN A 49 15.06 -16.23 -10.96
N TYR A 50 15.34 -16.13 -12.26
CA TYR A 50 15.29 -14.87 -13.00
C TYR A 50 13.85 -14.30 -13.01
N ASP A 51 12.86 -15.14 -13.31
CA ASP A 51 11.46 -14.73 -13.30
C ASP A 51 11.00 -14.25 -11.92
N MET A 52 11.44 -14.91 -10.85
CA MET A 52 11.14 -14.49 -9.48
C MET A 52 11.81 -13.16 -9.10
N GLU A 53 13.01 -12.88 -9.59
CA GLU A 53 13.67 -11.58 -9.40
C GLU A 53 12.93 -10.45 -10.15
N ASN A 54 12.44 -10.73 -11.36
CA ASN A 54 11.59 -9.80 -12.12
C ASN A 54 10.28 -9.51 -11.41
N ILE A 55 9.60 -10.55 -10.90
CA ILE A 55 8.37 -10.40 -10.12
C ILE A 55 8.63 -9.57 -8.86
N LEU A 56 9.76 -9.78 -8.19
CA LEU A 56 10.11 -9.00 -7.00
C LEU A 56 10.30 -7.52 -7.33
N THR A 57 10.96 -7.23 -8.45
CA THR A 57 11.12 -5.86 -8.96
C THR A 57 9.76 -5.23 -9.29
N PHE A 58 8.88 -5.99 -9.94
CA PHE A 58 7.53 -5.53 -10.28
C PHE A 58 6.67 -5.25 -9.04
N ILE A 59 6.67 -6.13 -8.05
CA ILE A 59 5.90 -5.91 -6.80
C ILE A 59 6.46 -4.71 -6.04
N GLY A 60 7.78 -4.55 -6.03
CA GLY A 60 8.45 -3.39 -5.43
C GLY A 60 8.04 -2.07 -6.08
N SER A 61 8.05 -1.99 -7.41
CA SER A 61 7.67 -0.78 -8.14
C SER A 61 6.19 -0.46 -7.99
N GLN A 62 5.30 -1.45 -7.91
CA GLN A 62 3.88 -1.25 -7.64
C GLN A 62 3.62 -0.62 -6.26
N ARG A 63 4.40 -1.02 -5.25
CA ARG A 63 4.31 -0.43 -3.90
C ARG A 63 4.77 1.02 -3.90
N GLU A 64 5.90 1.30 -4.55
CA GLU A 64 6.44 2.66 -4.65
C GLU A 64 5.52 3.59 -5.44
N TYR A 65 4.95 3.09 -6.54
CA TYR A 65 3.97 3.80 -7.34
C TYR A 65 2.74 4.17 -6.50
N LYS A 66 2.15 3.20 -5.79
CA LYS A 66 1.01 3.47 -4.89
C LYS A 66 1.35 4.49 -3.81
N ALA A 67 2.49 4.36 -3.15
CA ALA A 67 2.91 5.30 -2.12
C ALA A 67 3.17 6.71 -2.69
N ARG A 68 3.70 6.80 -3.91
CA ARG A 68 3.89 8.07 -4.60
C ARG A 68 2.54 8.67 -4.99
N ASP A 69 1.62 7.88 -5.51
CA ASP A 69 0.29 8.36 -5.88
C ASP A 69 -0.48 8.86 -4.67
N THR A 70 -0.47 8.15 -3.54
CA THR A 70 -1.11 8.64 -2.30
C THR A 70 -0.51 9.98 -1.87
N THR A 71 0.82 10.11 -1.87
CA THR A 71 1.46 11.38 -1.48
C THR A 71 1.17 12.55 -2.44
N LEU A 72 1.04 12.27 -3.75
CA LEU A 72 0.67 13.28 -4.74
C LEU A 72 -0.81 13.65 -4.66
N LEU A 73 -1.68 12.65 -4.49
CA LEU A 73 -3.11 12.86 -4.32
C LEU A 73 -3.41 13.69 -3.07
N GLU A 74 -2.79 13.40 -1.93
CA GLU A 74 -2.94 14.21 -0.72
C GLU A 74 -2.51 15.67 -0.94
N ARG A 75 -1.47 15.91 -1.75
CA ARG A 75 -0.98 17.27 -2.02
C ARG A 75 -1.89 18.07 -2.93
N TYR A 76 -2.36 17.46 -4.02
CA TYR A 76 -3.09 18.17 -5.08
C TYR A 76 -4.61 18.02 -4.97
N ASN A 77 -5.09 16.94 -4.37
CA ASN A 77 -6.51 16.65 -4.19
C ASN A 77 -6.80 15.94 -2.84
N PRO A 78 -6.66 16.66 -1.71
CA PRO A 78 -6.92 16.10 -0.38
C PRO A 78 -8.40 15.74 -0.13
N LEU A 79 -9.32 16.08 -1.03
CA LEU A 79 -10.75 15.83 -0.88
C LEU A 79 -11.21 14.55 -1.62
N VAL A 80 -10.28 13.74 -2.15
CA VAL A 80 -10.60 12.60 -3.01
C VAL A 80 -11.22 11.43 -2.23
N ASP A 81 -10.83 11.24 -0.97
CA ASP A 81 -11.29 10.14 -0.12
C ASP A 81 -12.53 10.49 0.71
N LEU A 82 -12.99 11.75 0.68
CA LEU A 82 -14.15 12.20 1.44
C LEU A 82 -15.46 11.79 0.80
N THR A 83 -16.46 11.50 1.63
CA THR A 83 -17.85 11.35 1.19
C THR A 83 -18.38 12.66 0.62
N SER A 84 -19.49 12.60 -0.11
CA SER A 84 -20.07 13.77 -0.78
C SER A 84 -20.41 14.89 0.20
N GLU A 85 -20.94 14.53 1.37
CA GLU A 85 -21.34 15.44 2.43
C GLU A 85 -20.11 16.12 3.08
N GLU A 86 -19.08 15.35 3.42
CA GLU A 86 -17.84 15.86 4.00
C GLU A 86 -17.09 16.78 3.02
N ARG A 87 -17.14 16.46 1.73
CA ARG A 87 -16.56 17.28 0.67
C ARG A 87 -17.27 18.64 0.53
N ILE A 88 -18.60 18.67 0.66
CA ILE A 88 -19.37 19.92 0.66
C ILE A 88 -18.98 20.77 1.87
N GLU A 89 -18.91 20.17 3.06
CA GLU A 89 -18.52 20.88 4.28
C GLU A 89 -17.09 21.44 4.22
N ALA A 90 -16.12 20.62 3.79
CA ALA A 90 -14.73 21.03 3.63
C ALA A 90 -14.58 22.17 2.59
N THR A 91 -15.40 22.13 1.53
CA THR A 91 -15.45 23.21 0.53
C THR A 91 -16.08 24.46 1.12
N ALA A 92 -17.19 24.34 1.87
CA ALA A 92 -17.86 25.46 2.54
C ALA A 92 -16.93 26.20 3.51
N ARG A 93 -16.07 25.47 4.25
CA ARG A 93 -15.02 26.07 5.09
C ARG A 93 -13.94 26.79 4.28
N ARG A 94 -13.53 26.23 3.12
CA ARG A 94 -12.52 26.85 2.23
C ARG A 94 -13.01 28.13 1.56
N VAL A 95 -14.28 28.20 1.17
CA VAL A 95 -14.87 29.37 0.49
C VAL A 95 -15.42 30.43 1.46
N GLY A 96 -15.28 30.23 2.77
CA GLY A 96 -15.75 31.17 3.79
C GLY A 96 -17.27 31.16 4.02
N LEU A 97 -17.99 30.15 3.51
CA LEU A 97 -19.42 29.97 3.77
C LEU A 97 -19.68 29.46 5.19
N ASN A 98 -18.75 28.68 5.75
CA ASN A 98 -18.82 28.17 7.13
C ASN A 98 -17.52 28.50 7.88
N MET A 99 -17.43 29.75 8.36
CA MET A 99 -16.28 30.24 9.13
C MET A 99 -16.43 29.89 10.62
N PRO A 100 -15.33 29.56 11.32
CA PRO A 100 -15.36 29.36 12.76
C PRO A 100 -15.79 30.65 13.47
N VAL A 101 -16.66 30.51 14.47
CA VAL A 101 -17.17 31.62 15.27
C VAL A 101 -16.01 32.22 16.08
N THR A 102 -15.68 33.48 15.83
CA THR A 102 -14.72 34.22 16.68
C THR A 102 -15.39 34.60 17.99
N PRO A 103 -14.72 34.52 19.16
CA PRO A 103 -15.28 34.98 20.42
C PRO A 103 -15.68 36.46 20.29
N SER A 104 -16.93 36.79 20.57
CA SER A 104 -17.39 38.18 20.59
C SER A 104 -16.69 38.92 21.73
N GLU A 105 -16.33 40.18 21.51
CA GLU A 105 -15.68 41.07 22.50
C GLU A 105 -16.47 41.24 23.81
N SER A 106 -17.69 40.72 23.89
CA SER A 106 -18.55 40.70 25.08
C SER A 106 -18.16 39.68 26.16
N ASP A 107 -17.25 38.74 25.87
CA ASP A 107 -16.80 37.68 26.80
C ASP A 107 -15.42 37.96 27.45
N LYS A 108 -14.99 39.24 27.51
CA LYS A 108 -13.80 39.68 28.25
C LYS A 108 -14.16 40.52 29.46
#